data_AF-A0A0C3JB57-F1
#
_entry.id   AF-A0A0C3JB57-F1
#
_cell.length_a   1.000
_cell.length_b   1.000
_cell.length_c   1.000
_cell.angle_alpha   90.00
_cell.angle_beta   90.00
_cell.angle_gamma   90.00
#
_symmetry.space_group_name_H-M   'P 1'
#
loop_
_entity.id
_entity.type
_entity.pdbx_description
1 polymer ?
#
loop_
_entity_poly.entity_id
_entity_poly.type
_entity_poly.pdbx_seq_one_letter_code
_entity_poly.pdbx_strand_id
1 'polypeptide(L)'
;LAEQKPWKCNIKDIAHLITCLSLIASKRHGIPWRDFGSWSAHLIALGPLQSNGYNCGLWVLAQVTAVLQGCNVMNLCKADMHDFRCYL
;
A
#
# COMPACT_ATOMS: atom_id res chain seq x y z
N LEU A 1 -13.80 1.94 -13.71
CA LEU A 1 -13.89 0.86 -12.71
C LEU A 1 -12.58 0.08 -12.77
N ALA A 2 -11.90 -0.14 -11.65
CA ALA A 2 -10.66 -0.91 -11.64
C ALA A 2 -10.93 -2.34 -12.13
N GLU A 3 -10.06 -2.89 -12.98
CA GLU A 3 -10.19 -4.27 -13.45
C GLU A 3 -10.23 -5.21 -12.24
N GLN A 4 -11.22 -6.09 -12.19
CA GLN A 4 -11.29 -7.16 -11.16
C GLN A 4 -10.32 -8.32 -11.46
N LYS A 5 -9.22 -8.04 -12.18
CA LYS A 5 -8.21 -9.06 -12.44
C LYS A 5 -7.63 -9.52 -11.09
N PRO A 6 -7.42 -10.83 -10.90
CA PRO A 6 -6.84 -11.34 -9.67
C PRO A 6 -5.40 -10.85 -9.53
N TRP A 7 -5.21 -9.85 -8.67
CA TRP A 7 -3.91 -9.29 -8.26
C TRP A 7 -2.94 -10.36 -7.70
N LYS A 8 -3.46 -11.54 -7.35
CA LYS A 8 -2.70 -12.67 -6.80
C LYS A 8 -1.50 -13.06 -7.66
N CYS A 9 -1.60 -12.96 -8.99
CA CYS A 9 -0.48 -13.27 -9.88
C CYS A 9 0.68 -12.29 -9.72
N ASN A 10 0.39 -11.02 -9.38
CA ASN A 10 1.42 -9.98 -9.26
C ASN A 10 2.17 -9.99 -7.93
N ILE A 11 1.68 -10.73 -6.92
CA ILE A 11 2.35 -10.81 -5.60
C ILE A 11 3.80 -11.27 -5.76
N LYS A 12 4.05 -12.26 -6.62
CA LYS A 12 5.40 -12.79 -6.86
C LYS A 12 6.32 -11.74 -7.46
N ASP A 13 5.84 -11.02 -8.47
CA ASP A 13 6.61 -9.98 -9.15
C ASP A 13 6.91 -8.80 -8.21
N ILE A 14 5.93 -8.40 -7.40
CA ILE A 14 6.09 -7.33 -6.41
C ILE A 14 7.09 -7.74 -5.32
N ALA A 15 6.96 -8.96 -4.77
CA ALA A 15 7.89 -9.48 -3.77
C ALA A 15 9.32 -9.58 -4.33
N HIS A 16 9.46 -10.01 -5.58
CA HIS A 16 10.75 -10.05 -6.28
C HIS A 16 11.35 -8.65 -6.42
N LEU A 17 10.56 -7.66 -6.85
CA LEU A 17 11.00 -6.27 -6.97
C LEU A 17 11.47 -5.70 -5.63
N ILE A 18 10.69 -5.89 -4.55
CA ILE A 18 11.06 -5.41 -3.20
C ILE A 18 12.36 -6.07 -2.73
N THR A 19 12.53 -7.36 -3.00
CA THR A 19 13.76 -8.10 -2.67
C THR A 19 14.98 -7.52 -3.41
N CYS A 20 14.86 -7.27 -4.72
CA CYS A 20 15.92 -6.67 -5.52
C CYS A 20 16.28 -5.27 -5.02
N LEU A 21 15.29 -4.41 -4.74
CA LEU A 21 15.52 -3.07 -4.21
C LEU A 21 16.22 -3.10 -2.85
N SER A 22 15.80 -4.00 -1.96
CA SER A 22 16.42 -4.19 -0.64
C SER A 22 17.87 -4.65 -0.75
N LEU A 23 18.16 -5.55 -1.69
CA LEU A 23 19.51 -6.04 -1.96
C LEU A 23 20.41 -4.93 -2.53
N ILE A 24 19.90 -4.09 -3.43
CA ILE A 24 20.63 -2.94 -3.97
C ILE A 24 20.92 -1.93 -2.86
N ALA A 25 19.92 -1.61 -2.03
CA ALA A 25 20.08 -0.67 -0.92
C ALA A 25 21.12 -1.17 0.09
N SER A 26 21.08 -2.47 0.42
CA SER A 26 22.08 -3.11 1.29
C SER A 26 23.49 -2.97 0.72
N LYS A 27 23.69 -3.30 -0.56
CA LYS A 27 25.00 -3.21 -1.23
C LYS A 27 25.53 -1.79 -1.33
N ARG A 28 24.67 -0.81 -1.61
CA ARG A 28 25.08 0.59 -1.84
C ARG A 28 25.24 1.39 -0.55
N HIS A 29 24.42 1.13 0.46
CA HIS A 29 24.38 1.93 1.68
C HIS A 29 24.92 1.18 2.91
N GLY A 30 25.44 -0.03 2.74
CA GLY A 30 25.98 -0.83 3.85
C GLY A 30 24.92 -1.25 4.89
N ILE A 31 23.65 -1.13 4.54
CA ILE A 31 22.54 -1.54 5.42
C ILE A 31 22.51 -3.07 5.45
N PRO A 32 22.48 -3.73 6.62
CA PRO A 32 22.38 -5.18 6.69
C PRO A 32 21.14 -5.65 5.94
N TRP A 33 21.33 -6.59 5.01
CA TRP A 33 20.19 -7.25 4.37
C TRP A 33 19.42 -8.02 5.45
N ARG A 34 18.15 -7.69 5.61
CA ARG A 34 17.24 -8.49 6.43
C ARG A 34 16.49 -9.43 5.50
N ASP A 35 16.60 -10.72 5.78
CA ASP A 35 15.62 -11.66 5.27
C ASP A 35 14.26 -11.29 5.87
N PHE A 36 13.32 -10.89 5.03
CA PHE A 36 11.96 -10.55 5.45
C PHE A 36 11.10 -11.79 5.72
N GLY A 37 11.66 -12.99 5.51
CA GLY A 37 10.97 -14.25 5.74
C GLY A 37 9.79 -14.45 4.80
N SER A 38 8.75 -15.15 5.29
CA SER A 38 7.55 -15.41 4.49
C SER A 38 6.70 -14.15 4.32
N TRP A 39 6.50 -13.75 3.07
CA TRP A 39 5.62 -12.64 2.73
C TRP A 39 4.15 -13.05 2.82
N SER A 40 3.34 -12.20 3.44
CA SER A 40 1.88 -12.29 3.43
C SER A 40 1.30 -11.05 2.74
N ALA A 41 0.20 -11.24 2.01
CA ALA A 41 -0.52 -10.16 1.38
C ALA A 41 -1.89 -10.00 2.04
N HIS A 42 -2.17 -8.79 2.50
CA HIS A 42 -3.43 -8.46 3.15
C HIS A 42 -4.25 -7.53 2.26
N LEU A 43 -5.53 -7.83 2.15
CA LEU A 43 -6.45 -7.00 1.41
C LEU A 43 -6.77 -5.75 2.24
N ILE A 44 -6.53 -4.58 1.67
CA ILE A 44 -6.85 -3.30 2.32
C ILE A 44 -8.36 -3.00 2.26
N ALA A 45 -9.05 -3.48 1.22
CA ALA A 45 -10.49 -3.26 1.05
C ALA A 45 -11.16 -4.43 0.33
N LEU A 46 -12.30 -4.88 0.85
CA LEU A 46 -13.12 -5.96 0.28
C LEU A 46 -13.94 -5.51 -0.95
N GLY A 47 -14.01 -4.21 -1.22
CA GLY A 47 -14.78 -3.65 -2.33
C GLY A 47 -14.37 -2.21 -2.67
N PRO A 48 -15.06 -1.59 -3.65
CA PRO A 48 -14.74 -0.24 -4.11
C PRO A 48 -14.97 0.80 -3.02
N LEU A 49 -13.90 1.39 -2.49
CA LEU A 49 -13.98 2.49 -1.53
C LEU A 49 -14.31 3.82 -2.20
N GLN A 50 -13.80 4.04 -3.40
CA GLN A 50 -13.99 5.26 -4.17
C GLN A 50 -15.14 5.12 -5.18
N SER A 51 -16.03 6.11 -5.20
CA SER A 51 -17.07 6.23 -6.24
C SER A 51 -16.89 7.40 -7.19
N ASN A 52 -16.05 8.38 -6.85
CA ASN A 52 -15.74 9.51 -7.73
C ASN A 52 -14.47 9.23 -8.57
N GLY A 53 -14.16 10.09 -9.54
CA GLY A 53 -12.99 9.90 -10.42
C GLY A 53 -11.66 10.45 -9.90
N TYR A 54 -11.63 11.15 -8.77
CA TYR A 54 -10.51 12.03 -8.40
C TYR A 54 -9.91 11.82 -7.00
N ASN A 55 -10.57 11.06 -6.11
CA ASN A 55 -10.04 10.81 -4.75
C ASN A 55 -9.05 9.63 -4.65
N CYS A 56 -8.59 9.04 -5.76
CA CYS A 56 -7.75 7.84 -5.71
C CYS A 56 -6.42 8.10 -4.99
N GLY A 57 -5.81 9.26 -5.24
CA GLY A 57 -4.60 9.69 -4.53
C GLY A 57 -4.84 9.84 -3.03
N LEU A 58 -5.97 10.43 -2.63
CA LEU A 58 -6.31 10.60 -1.21
C LEU A 58 -6.50 9.27 -0.50
N TRP A 59 -7.17 8.30 -1.15
CA TRP A 59 -7.32 6.95 -0.59
C TRP A 59 -5.99 6.22 -0.40
N VAL A 60 -5.06 6.37 -1.36
CA VAL A 60 -3.71 5.81 -1.22
C VAL A 60 -2.96 6.49 -0.06
N LEU A 61 -3.02 7.82 0.03
CA LEU A 61 -2.37 8.58 1.09
C LEU A 61 -2.93 8.23 2.47
N ALA A 62 -4.24 8.10 2.61
CA ALA A 62 -4.88 7.68 3.85
C ALA A 62 -4.38 6.32 4.34
N GLN A 63 -4.25 5.35 3.44
CA GLN A 63 -3.70 4.04 3.79
C GLN A 63 -2.22 4.12 4.16
N VAL A 64 -1.41 4.92 3.45
CA VAL A 64 0.00 5.13 3.79
C VAL A 64 0.13 5.77 5.17
N THR A 65 -0.65 6.82 5.47
CA THR A 65 -0.68 7.48 6.78
C THR A 65 -1.05 6.50 7.89
N ALA A 66 -2.06 5.65 7.68
CA ALA A 66 -2.45 4.62 8.65
C ALA A 66 -1.27 3.66 8.94
N VAL A 67 -0.58 3.18 7.91
CA VAL A 67 0.59 2.29 8.07
C VAL A 67 1.72 2.97 8.82
N LEU A 68 2.01 4.24 8.51
CA LEU A 68 3.04 5.01 9.21
C LEU A 68 2.70 5.26 10.69
N GLN A 69 1.41 5.29 11.03
CA GLN A 69 0.94 5.39 12.42
C GLN A 69 0.88 4.04 13.15
N GLY A 70 1.27 2.93 12.49
CA GLY A 70 1.24 1.58 13.06
C GLY A 70 -0.10 0.86 12.93
N CYS A 71 -1.03 1.38 12.12
CA CYS A 71 -2.31 0.76 11.82
C CYS A 71 -2.23 -0.07 10.53
N ASN A 72 -2.88 -1.24 10.50
CA ASN A 72 -2.87 -2.12 9.32
C ASN A 72 -3.74 -1.58 8.17
N VAL A 73 -4.84 -0.90 8.47
CA VAL A 73 -5.84 -0.42 7.49
C VAL A 73 -6.35 0.94 7.92
N MET A 74 -6.61 1.84 6.96
CA MET A 74 -7.31 3.09 7.22
C MET A 74 -8.78 2.84 7.59
N ASN A 75 -9.28 3.51 8.63
CA ASN A 75 -10.69 3.46 9.02
C ASN A 75 -11.43 4.72 8.55
N LEU A 76 -11.34 5.03 7.25
CA LEU A 76 -11.99 6.19 6.63
C LEU A 76 -13.05 5.74 5.63
N CYS A 77 -14.11 6.53 5.52
CA CYS A 77 -15.17 6.40 4.54
C CYS A 77 -15.15 7.57 3.54
N LYS A 78 -16.07 7.56 2.58
CA LYS A 78 -16.14 8.57 1.52
C LYS A 78 -16.36 9.98 2.06
N ALA A 79 -17.14 10.12 3.14
CA ALA A 79 -17.44 11.41 3.74
C ALA A 79 -16.18 12.07 4.33
N ASP A 80 -15.27 11.26 4.85
CA ASP A 80 -14.05 11.73 5.52
C ASP A 80 -12.96 12.22 4.55
N MET A 81 -13.10 11.95 3.24
CA MET A 81 -12.08 12.30 2.25
C MET A 81 -11.86 13.81 2.12
N HIS A 82 -12.90 14.60 2.36
CA HIS A 82 -12.76 16.07 2.36
C HIS A 82 -11.91 16.53 3.55
N ASP A 83 -12.24 16.05 4.74
CA ASP A 83 -11.55 16.42 5.97
C ASP A 83 -10.12 15.89 5.98
N PHE A 84 -9.90 14.67 5.49
CA PHE A 84 -8.57 14.10 5.34
C PHE A 84 -7.68 14.93 4.40
N ARG A 85 -8.25 15.48 3.32
CA ARG A 85 -7.51 16.39 2.43
C ARG A 85 -7.09 17.68 3.14
N CYS A 86 -7.91 18.20 4.05
CA CYS A 86 -7.59 19.40 4.82
C CYS A 86 -6.59 19.12 5.95
N TYR A 87 -6.49 17.87 6.39
CA TYR A 87 -5.53 17.42 7.40
C TYR A 87 -4.10 17.25 6.86
N LEU A 88 -3.97 16.79 5.61
CA LEU A 88 -2.68 16.65 4.91
C LEU A 88 -1.98 18.00 4.69
#